data_AF-A0A031LPU5-F1
#
_entry.id   AF-A0A031LPU5-F1
#
_cell.length_a   1.000
_cell.length_b   1.000
_cell.length_c   1.000
_cell.angle_alpha   90.00
_cell.angle_beta   90.00
_cell.angle_gamma   90.00
#
_symmetry.space_group_name_H-M   'P 1'
#
loop_
_entity.id
_entity.type
_entity.pdbx_description
1 polymer ?
#
loop_
_entity_poly.entity_id
_entity_poly.type
_entity_poly.pdbx_seq_one_letter_code
_entity_poly.pdbx_strand_id
1 'polypeptide(L)'
;MSIPPLLFLIYGISSPLYYTALKGKLSNERGFWSVWVSSPFLISYFFSTIIYIIALSVINIIYIIFLPKLFNYVKNGLLLISIGILWEIIYKLL
;
A
#
# COMPACT_ATOMS: atom_id res chain seq x y z
N MET A 1 -12.02 17.90 -5.27
CA MET A 1 -11.46 17.14 -6.42
C MET A 1 -11.19 15.73 -5.94
N SER A 2 -11.98 14.76 -6.40
CA SER A 2 -11.77 13.34 -6.11
C SER A 2 -10.53 12.86 -6.87
N ILE A 3 -9.37 12.81 -6.20
CA ILE A 3 -8.23 12.09 -6.76
C ILE A 3 -8.68 10.63 -6.89
N PRO A 4 -8.70 10.04 -8.10
CA PRO A 4 -9.27 8.72 -8.28
C PRO A 4 -8.49 7.71 -7.45
N PRO A 5 -9.13 6.87 -6.62
CA PRO A 5 -8.49 5.72 -5.97
C PRO A 5 -7.66 4.88 -6.94
N LEU A 6 -8.06 4.86 -8.22
CA LEU A 6 -7.37 4.23 -9.34
C LEU A 6 -5.92 4.73 -9.52
N LEU A 7 -5.65 6.03 -9.33
CA LEU A 7 -4.35 6.64 -9.56
C LEU A 7 -3.33 6.15 -8.52
N PHE A 8 -3.77 6.00 -7.27
CA PHE A 8 -2.97 5.39 -6.20
C PHE A 8 -2.74 3.90 -6.45
N LEU A 9 -3.77 3.19 -6.92
CA LEU A 9 -3.65 1.78 -7.25
C LEU A 9 -2.62 1.53 -8.37
N ILE A 10 -2.60 2.38 -9.41
CA ILE A 10 -1.59 2.35 -10.48
C ILE A 10 -0.19 2.61 -9.92
N TYR A 11 -0.03 3.59 -9.02
CA TYR A 11 1.24 3.86 -8.34
C TYR A 11 1.73 2.64 -7.55
N GLY A 12 0.84 2.00 -6.77
CA GLY A 12 1.14 0.77 -6.04
C GLY A 12 1.58 -0.37 -6.97
N ILE A 13 0.82 -0.63 -8.03
CA ILE A 13 1.12 -1.69 -9.01
C ILE A 13 2.46 -1.47 -9.73
N SER A 14 2.81 -0.21 -9.99
CA SER A 14 4.06 0.16 -10.67
C SER A 14 5.33 -0.01 -9.81
N SER A 15 5.20 -0.33 -8.53
CA SER A 15 6.32 -0.51 -7.59
C SER A 15 7.47 -1.42 -8.07
N PRO A 16 7.23 -2.54 -8.80
CA PRO A 16 8.31 -3.37 -9.34
C PRO A 16 9.20 -2.62 -10.35
N LEU A 17 8.62 -1.73 -11.16
CA LEU A 17 9.35 -0.94 -12.15
C LEU A 17 10.22 0.11 -11.47
N TYR A 18 9.70 0.75 -10.43
CA TYR A 18 10.51 1.66 -9.61
C TYR A 18 11.62 0.91 -8.89
N TYR A 19 11.35 -0.31 -8.40
CA TYR A 19 12.35 -1.13 -7.73
C TYR A 19 13.54 -1.44 -8.63
N THR A 20 13.31 -1.82 -9.90
CA THR A 20 14.41 -2.06 -10.83
C THR A 20 15.23 -0.79 -11.13
N ALA A 21 14.59 0.38 -11.18
CA ALA A 21 15.26 1.65 -11.48
C ALA A 21 16.08 2.23 -10.30
N LEU A 22 15.60 2.03 -9.06
CA LEU A 22 16.10 2.69 -7.84
C LEU A 22 16.89 1.76 -6.92
N LYS A 23 16.89 0.44 -7.15
CA LYS A 23 17.68 -0.50 -6.35
C LYS A 23 19.17 -0.14 -6.36
N GLY A 24 19.78 -0.15 -5.19
CA GLY A 24 21.17 0.21 -4.91
C GLY A 24 21.43 1.70 -4.79
N LYS A 25 20.41 2.57 -5.00
CA LYS A 25 20.58 4.03 -5.05
C LYS A 25 19.98 4.78 -3.86
N LEU A 26 19.27 4.09 -2.98
CA LEU A 26 18.58 4.71 -1.84
C LEU A 26 19.32 4.38 -0.53
N SER A 27 19.51 5.39 0.32
CA SER A 27 20.15 5.23 1.63
C SER A 27 19.32 4.41 2.64
N ASN A 28 17.99 4.40 2.48
CA ASN A 28 17.06 3.62 3.30
C ASN A 28 16.03 2.88 2.43
N GLU A 29 16.50 1.90 1.66
CA GLU A 29 15.65 1.11 0.76
C GLU A 29 14.47 0.45 1.47
N ARG A 30 14.69 -0.13 2.66
CA ARG A 30 13.62 -0.79 3.42
C ARG A 30 12.51 0.17 3.81
N GLY A 31 12.86 1.33 4.37
CA GLY A 31 11.88 2.35 4.71
C GLY A 31 11.15 2.85 3.46
N PHE A 32 11.89 3.17 2.40
CA PHE A 32 11.32 3.69 1.16
C PHE A 32 10.32 2.72 0.54
N TRP A 33 10.70 1.47 0.31
CA TRP A 33 9.80 0.48 -0.33
C TRP A 33 8.61 0.12 0.55
N SER A 34 8.80 0.09 1.87
CA SER A 34 7.70 -0.12 2.81
C SER A 34 6.65 0.98 2.68
N VAL A 35 7.06 2.25 2.66
CA VAL A 35 6.15 3.39 2.53
C VAL A 35 5.58 3.48 1.11
N TRP A 36 6.42 3.39 0.09
CA TRP A 36 6.03 3.49 -1.31
C TRP A 36 4.94 2.50 -1.72
N VAL A 37 5.07 1.25 -1.28
CA VAL A 37 4.08 0.21 -1.59
C VAL A 37 2.83 0.36 -0.73
N SER A 38 2.94 0.79 0.53
CA SER A 38 1.80 0.86 1.45
C SER A 38 0.97 2.15 1.35
N SER A 39 1.58 3.30 1.07
CA SER A 39 0.91 4.60 1.03
C SER A 39 -0.23 4.69 0.01
N PRO A 40 -0.11 4.19 -1.23
CA PRO A 40 -1.19 4.29 -2.20
C PRO A 40 -2.43 3.49 -1.75
N PHE A 41 -2.21 2.37 -1.06
CA PHE A 41 -3.27 1.57 -0.47
C PHE A 41 -3.91 2.26 0.72
N LEU A 42 -3.12 2.83 1.62
CA LEU A 42 -3.60 3.63 2.75
C LEU A 42 -4.51 4.77 2.29
N ILE A 43 -4.07 5.53 1.28
CA ILE A 43 -4.83 6.64 0.72
C ILE A 43 -6.12 6.13 0.06
N SER A 44 -6.10 4.99 -0.62
CA SER A 44 -7.30 4.40 -1.22
C SER A 44 -8.38 4.09 -0.18
N TYR A 45 -8.03 3.75 1.07
CA TYR A 45 -9.00 3.47 2.12
C TYR A 45 -9.73 4.73 2.60
N PHE A 46 -9.01 5.83 2.82
CA PHE A 46 -9.59 7.12 3.25
C PHE A 46 -10.67 7.64 2.29
N PHE A 47 -10.53 7.36 1.00
CA PHE A 47 -11.46 7.82 -0.03
C PHE A 47 -12.50 6.77 -0.46
N SER A 48 -12.57 5.61 0.19
CA SER A 48 -13.46 4.49 -0.16
C SER A 48 -14.59 4.29 0.84
N THR A 49 -15.72 3.69 0.41
CA THR A 49 -16.77 3.23 1.36
C THR A 49 -16.32 1.96 2.07
N ILE A 50 -16.93 1.64 3.22
CA ILE A 50 -16.47 0.54 4.09
C ILE A 50 -16.44 -0.83 3.38
N ILE A 51 -17.38 -1.06 2.46
CA ILE A 51 -17.44 -2.28 1.64
C ILE A 51 -16.21 -2.37 0.72
N TYR A 52 -15.77 -1.25 0.14
CA TYR A 52 -14.59 -1.23 -0.72
C TYR A 52 -13.27 -1.36 0.07
N ILE A 53 -13.22 -0.91 1.33
CA ILE A 53 -12.04 -1.10 2.19
C ILE A 53 -11.70 -2.58 2.33
N ILE A 54 -12.69 -3.44 2.60
CA ILE A 54 -12.46 -4.89 2.77
C ILE A 54 -11.92 -5.52 1.48
N ALA A 55 -12.55 -5.22 0.34
CA ALA A 55 -12.10 -5.73 -0.95
C ALA A 55 -10.67 -5.28 -1.31
N LEU A 56 -10.37 -4.00 -1.10
CA LEU A 56 -9.03 -3.44 -1.32
C LEU A 56 -8.00 -4.07 -0.37
N SER A 57 -8.36 -4.32 0.89
CA SER A 57 -7.49 -4.97 1.88
C SER A 57 -7.04 -6.35 1.42
N VAL A 58 -7.98 -7.16 0.91
CA VAL A 58 -7.69 -8.50 0.39
C VAL A 58 -6.77 -8.42 -0.83
N ILE A 59 -7.06 -7.53 -1.78
CA ILE A 59 -6.23 -7.32 -2.98
C ILE A 59 -4.81 -6.92 -2.59
N ASN A 60 -4.64 -6.09 -1.56
CA ASN A 60 -3.33 -5.60 -1.12
C ASN A 60 -2.50 -6.67 -0.44
N ILE A 61 -3.13 -7.49 0.41
CA ILE A 61 -2.46 -8.63 1.04
C ILE A 61 -1.98 -9.60 -0.05
N ILE A 62 -2.85 -9.92 -1.03
CA ILE A 62 -2.49 -10.76 -2.17
C ILE A 62 -1.32 -10.14 -2.94
N TYR A 63 -1.42 -8.86 -3.32
CA TYR A 63 -0.38 -8.17 -4.09
C TYR A 63 0.98 -8.18 -3.38
N ILE A 64 1.03 -7.96 -2.07
CA ILE A 64 2.27 -7.98 -1.28
C ILE A 64 2.86 -9.39 -1.19
N ILE A 65 2.03 -10.42 -1.02
CA ILE A 65 2.49 -11.82 -0.99
C ILE A 65 3.10 -12.22 -2.35
N PHE A 66 2.52 -11.76 -3.46
CA PHE A 66 2.99 -12.03 -4.82
C PHE A 66 4.14 -11.12 -5.29
N LEU A 67 4.77 -10.37 -4.38
CA LEU A 67 5.92 -9.50 -4.63
C LEU A 67 7.24 -10.09 -4.08
N PRO A 68 7.76 -11.21 -4.62
CA PRO A 68 8.83 -12.00 -3.99
C PRO A 68 10.15 -11.22 -3.82
N LYS A 69 10.46 -10.28 -4.72
CA LYS A 69 11.68 -9.46 -4.64
C LYS A 69 11.60 -8.31 -3.63
N LEU A 70 10.39 -7.89 -3.29
CA LEU A 70 10.09 -6.74 -2.43
C LEU A 70 9.57 -7.17 -1.06
N PHE A 71 9.17 -8.43 -0.88
CA PHE A 71 8.57 -8.95 0.35
C PHE A 71 9.41 -8.64 1.61
N ASN A 72 10.73 -8.84 1.56
CA ASN A 72 11.62 -8.52 2.69
C ASN A 72 11.67 -7.02 3.04
N TYR A 73 11.36 -6.14 2.10
CA TYR A 73 11.29 -4.69 2.31
C TYR A 73 9.89 -4.26 2.76
N VAL A 74 8.85 -4.94 2.28
CA VAL A 74 7.45 -4.53 2.44
C VAL A 74 6.75 -5.26 3.60
N LYS A 75 7.31 -6.35 4.14
CA LYS A 75 6.69 -7.07 5.27
C LYS A 75 6.41 -6.18 6.47
N ASN A 76 7.29 -5.19 6.72
CA ASN A 76 7.09 -4.23 7.81
C ASN A 76 5.98 -3.22 7.48
N GLY A 77 5.77 -2.93 6.19
CA GLY A 77 4.66 -2.13 5.69
C GLY A 77 3.30 -2.80 5.83
N LEU A 78 3.23 -4.14 5.96
CA LEU A 78 1.98 -4.84 6.27
C LEU A 78 1.41 -4.39 7.62
N LEU A 79 2.25 -4.19 8.63
CA LEU A 79 1.81 -3.64 9.92
C LEU A 79 1.21 -2.23 9.74
N LEU A 80 1.84 -1.39 8.92
CA LEU A 80 1.35 -0.05 8.61
C LEU A 80 -0.03 -0.09 7.93
N ILE A 81 -0.21 -0.98 6.95
CA ILE A 81 -1.48 -1.18 6.25
C ILE A 81 -2.55 -1.67 7.21
N SER A 82 -2.25 -2.66 8.06
CA SER A 82 -3.18 -3.19 9.05
C SER A 82 -3.65 -2.13 10.05
N ILE A 83 -2.73 -1.31 10.56
CA ILE A 83 -3.05 -0.20 11.46
C ILE A 83 -3.92 0.84 10.74
N GLY A 84 -3.60 1.18 9.49
CA GLY A 84 -4.40 2.10 8.67
C GLY A 84 -5.83 1.61 8.44
N ILE A 85 -6.00 0.32 8.13
CA ILE A 85 -7.33 -0.31 7.97
C ILE A 85 -8.12 -0.24 9.28
N LEU A 86 -7.50 -0.63 10.39
CA LEU A 86 -8.16 -0.60 11.71
C LEU A 86 -8.61 0.81 12.07
N TRP A 87 -7.74 1.81 11.85
CA TRP A 87 -8.06 3.20 12.11
C TRP A 87 -9.24 3.70 11.27
N GLU A 88 -9.25 3.38 9.98
CA GLU A 88 -10.33 3.81 9.08
C GLU A 88 -11.67 3.12 9.39
N ILE A 89 -11.63 1.84 9.79
CA ILE A 89 -12.81 1.12 10.26
C ILE A 89 -13.37 1.78 11.52
N ILE A 90 -12.52 2.09 12.50
CA ILE A 90 -12.93 2.79 13.73
C ILE A 90 -13.54 4.14 13.40
N TYR A 91 -12.87 4.93 12.54
CA TYR A 91 -13.32 6.27 12.16
C TYR A 91 -14.68 6.27 11.46
N LYS A 92 -14.99 5.26 10.63
CA LYS A 92 -16.28 5.16 9.93
C LYS A 92 -17.39 4.52 10.74
N LEU A 93 -17.07 3.85 11.85
CA LEU A 93 -18.05 3.23 12.76
C LEU A 93 -18.45 4.16 13.91
N LEU A 94 -17.62 5.16 14.23
CA LEU A 94 -17.93 6.29 15.13
C LEU A 94 -18.75 7.36 14.42
#